data_AF-H0EV77-F1
#
_entry.id   AF-H0EV77-F1
#
_cell.length_a   1.000
_cell.length_b   1.000
_cell.length_c   1.000
_cell.angle_alpha   90.00
_cell.angle_beta   90.00
_cell.angle_gamma   90.00
#
_symmetry.space_group_name_H-M   'P 1'
#
loop_
_entity.id
_entity.type
_entity.pdbx_description
1 polymer ?
#
loop_
_entity_poly.entity_id
_entity_poly.type
_entity_poly.pdbx_seq_one_letter_code
_entity_poly.pdbx_strand_id
1 'polypeptide(L)'
;MAQYAEVPTTSEESITYLDGWTIPGIIESHGHHLQYGEMLESVLLYDAKSMKEVRGRIGEFLERHRGEGYGTRGKWIRGIGWDQKYFGGVMPTAADLAVDPLLSDLYMMLDRVDVHCVLTSQKVLDLLPNPLPAAPPGGFIITDPGPGVFCDNAMDAIINPIAPKPDVAQKTRWFKTAMAELNKVGVTGAGDAGMRPQDIMILEDMAVKGELSMRLNVMIECPERNTYCPLDLTDLKLLEAPRGMGENKLILGGVKIFADGALGSRGAALLEPYSDMPDTRGVMLINETALKAVVADWANAGFQVNVHAIGDRANRAAIDAFEMLGSDFPVEPPNPFHGMYAAVTRLSPATLDSPSGKGGWYPEEKLSVEQALRGFTSNGAYGWFKENEMGTIEVGKYADWVVVDRDILADKSGMSLVDVEVRETWVGGAKVYSSNAPEVEVTGGKGWRSVLSEWAAWSRDVINGQMWWMRTS
;
A
#
# COMPACT_ATOMS: atom_id res chain seq x y z
N MET A 1 4.16 -49.97 -11.54
CA MET A 1 5.48 -49.49 -11.10
C MET A 1 6.28 -49.17 -12.34
N ALA A 2 6.33 -47.90 -12.75
CA ALA A 2 7.14 -47.49 -13.89
C ALA A 2 8.59 -47.29 -13.40
N GLN A 3 9.51 -48.12 -13.89
CA GLN A 3 10.95 -47.93 -13.72
C GLN A 3 11.39 -46.73 -14.57
N TYR A 4 11.62 -45.59 -13.94
CA TYR A 4 12.42 -44.52 -14.54
C TYR A 4 13.90 -44.86 -14.32
N ALA A 5 14.47 -45.60 -15.27
CA ALA A 5 15.89 -45.94 -15.31
C ALA A 5 16.63 -44.96 -16.23
N GLU A 6 16.67 -43.69 -15.86
CA GLU A 6 17.68 -42.76 -16.36
C GLU A 6 18.53 -42.34 -15.16
N VAL A 7 19.50 -43.19 -14.82
CA VAL A 7 20.55 -42.84 -13.87
C VAL A 7 21.61 -42.08 -14.67
N PRO A 8 21.98 -40.82 -14.30
CA PRO A 8 22.99 -40.07 -15.02
C PRO A 8 24.33 -40.83 -15.08
N THR A 9 24.93 -40.91 -16.26
CA THR A 9 26.27 -41.49 -16.45
C THR A 9 27.34 -40.61 -15.79
N THR A 10 28.15 -41.23 -14.95
CA THR A 10 29.09 -40.60 -14.02
C THR A 10 30.23 -39.84 -14.70
N SER A 11 30.23 -38.51 -14.59
CA SER A 11 31.45 -37.70 -14.56
C SER A 11 31.55 -37.04 -13.18
N GLU A 12 32.39 -37.58 -12.30
CA GLU A 12 32.88 -36.99 -11.02
C GLU A 12 31.90 -36.26 -10.08
N GLU A 13 30.59 -36.41 -10.21
CA GLU A 13 29.60 -35.82 -9.29
C GLU A 13 29.12 -36.86 -8.26
N SER A 14 29.23 -36.51 -6.98
CA SER A 14 28.72 -37.32 -5.87
C SER A 14 27.19 -37.41 -5.96
N ILE A 15 26.65 -38.54 -6.41
CA ILE A 15 25.21 -38.79 -6.41
C ILE A 15 24.74 -38.92 -4.95
N THR A 16 23.88 -38.00 -4.52
CA THR A 16 23.20 -38.08 -3.21
C THR A 16 21.79 -38.61 -3.42
N TYR A 17 21.48 -39.76 -2.82
CA TYR A 17 20.12 -40.29 -2.81
C TYR A 17 19.35 -39.67 -1.65
N LEU A 18 18.19 -39.07 -1.97
CA LEU A 18 17.28 -38.50 -0.99
C LEU A 18 16.08 -39.43 -0.80
N ASP A 19 15.67 -39.66 0.45
CA ASP A 19 14.46 -40.39 0.78
C ASP A 19 13.28 -39.41 0.86
N GLY A 20 12.48 -39.33 -0.22
CA GLY A 20 11.31 -38.44 -0.27
C GLY A 20 10.83 -38.07 -1.68
N TRP A 21 9.85 -37.18 -1.74
CA TRP A 21 9.32 -36.59 -2.97
C TRP A 21 9.85 -35.17 -3.14
N THR A 22 10.21 -34.80 -4.37
CA THR A 22 10.72 -33.45 -4.68
C THR A 22 9.60 -32.57 -5.23
N ILE A 23 9.50 -31.36 -4.70
CA ILE A 23 8.66 -30.27 -5.23
C ILE A 23 9.51 -29.01 -5.41
N PRO A 24 9.07 -28.02 -6.20
CA PRO A 24 9.70 -26.71 -6.21
C PRO A 24 9.72 -26.08 -4.81
N GLY A 25 10.76 -25.29 -4.52
CA GLY A 25 10.84 -24.52 -3.28
C GLY A 25 9.69 -23.53 -3.15
N ILE A 26 9.16 -23.35 -1.93
CA ILE A 26 8.02 -22.46 -1.68
C ILE A 26 8.50 -21.01 -1.75
N ILE A 27 7.68 -20.14 -2.35
CA ILE A 27 7.90 -18.70 -2.40
C ILE A 27 6.70 -18.01 -1.74
N GLU A 28 6.95 -17.28 -0.66
CA GLU A 28 5.94 -16.44 -0.01
C GLU A 28 5.88 -15.07 -0.72
N SER A 29 4.70 -14.59 -1.07
CA SER A 29 4.59 -13.34 -1.84
C SER A 29 4.61 -12.10 -0.96
N HIS A 30 4.24 -12.23 0.32
CA HIS A 30 4.20 -11.11 1.27
C HIS A 30 4.55 -11.59 2.68
N GLY A 31 5.60 -11.01 3.27
CA GLY A 31 6.00 -11.20 4.66
C GLY A 31 6.73 -9.97 5.22
N HIS A 32 7.07 -10.03 6.50
CA HIS A 32 7.79 -8.98 7.22
C HIS A 32 8.94 -9.63 8.00
N HIS A 33 10.11 -9.79 7.38
CA HIS A 33 11.15 -10.69 7.88
C HIS A 33 11.81 -10.17 9.14
N LEU A 34 12.12 -8.87 9.18
CA LEU A 34 12.78 -8.27 10.34
C LEU A 34 11.87 -8.33 11.57
N GLN A 35 10.58 -7.99 11.39
CA GLN A 35 9.57 -8.06 12.44
C GLN A 35 9.30 -9.50 12.88
N TYR A 36 9.29 -10.47 11.95
CA TYR A 36 9.17 -11.88 12.29
C TYR A 36 10.38 -12.37 13.10
N GLY A 37 11.59 -11.94 12.74
CA GLY A 37 12.81 -12.21 13.51
C GLY A 37 12.78 -11.61 14.91
N GLU A 38 12.34 -10.35 15.04
CA GLU A 38 12.14 -9.71 16.35
C GLU A 38 11.12 -10.49 17.20
N MET A 39 10.01 -10.92 16.59
CA MET A 39 8.98 -11.71 17.26
C MET A 39 9.55 -13.03 17.80
N LEU A 40 10.34 -13.75 16.99
CA LEU A 40 10.97 -15.03 17.36
C LEU A 40 12.05 -14.87 18.45
N GLU A 41 12.74 -13.72 18.47
CA GLU A 41 13.69 -13.36 19.52
C GLU A 41 13.07 -12.59 20.69
N SER A 42 11.73 -12.54 20.75
CA SER A 42 10.97 -11.99 21.87
C SER A 42 10.38 -13.10 22.74
N VAL A 43 9.86 -12.74 23.91
CA VAL A 43 9.09 -13.67 24.75
C VAL A 43 7.74 -13.95 24.07
N LEU A 44 7.51 -15.18 23.61
CA LEU A 44 6.22 -15.59 23.06
C LEU A 44 5.22 -15.83 24.18
N LEU A 45 4.23 -14.95 24.30
CA LEU A 45 3.19 -14.95 25.33
C LEU A 45 1.84 -15.46 24.83
N TYR A 46 1.76 -15.84 23.55
CA TYR A 46 0.57 -16.46 22.98
C TYR A 46 0.10 -17.63 23.84
N ASP A 47 -1.21 -17.68 24.08
CA ASP A 47 -1.87 -18.69 24.90
C ASP A 47 -1.48 -18.74 26.38
N ALA A 48 -0.69 -17.82 26.91
CA ALA A 48 -0.40 -17.77 28.35
C ALA A 48 -1.70 -17.60 29.15
N LYS A 49 -2.00 -18.57 30.03
CA LYS A 49 -3.29 -18.65 30.74
C LYS A 49 -3.32 -17.87 32.05
N SER A 50 -2.22 -17.24 32.44
CA SER A 50 -2.12 -16.41 33.65
C SER A 50 -0.88 -15.52 33.65
N MET A 51 -0.87 -14.46 34.48
CA MET A 51 0.33 -13.66 34.71
C MET A 51 1.48 -14.45 35.33
N LYS A 52 1.19 -15.53 36.07
CA LYS A 52 2.23 -16.44 36.57
C LYS A 52 2.98 -17.12 35.40
N GLU A 53 2.25 -17.55 34.38
CA GLU A 53 2.83 -18.15 33.19
C GLU A 53 3.62 -17.12 32.36
N VAL A 54 3.08 -15.90 32.20
CA VAL A 54 3.80 -14.79 31.56
C VAL A 54 5.16 -14.58 32.22
N ARG A 55 5.22 -14.46 33.56
CA ARG A 55 6.48 -14.30 34.30
C ARG A 55 7.40 -15.50 34.14
N GLY A 56 6.86 -16.72 34.16
CA GLY A 56 7.62 -17.94 33.91
C GLY A 56 8.32 -17.94 32.55
N ARG A 57 7.60 -17.58 31.47
CA ARG A 57 8.17 -17.49 30.11
C ARG A 57 9.21 -16.38 29.98
N ILE A 58 9.05 -15.27 30.69
CA ILE A 58 10.08 -14.21 30.77
C ILE A 58 11.33 -14.75 31.49
N GLY A 59 11.16 -15.50 32.57
CA GLY A 59 12.28 -16.17 33.26
C GLY A 59 13.03 -17.14 32.35
N GLU A 60 12.33 -18.01 31.62
CA GLU A 60 12.93 -18.93 30.64
C GLU A 60 13.68 -18.17 29.52
N PHE A 61 13.14 -17.04 29.06
CA PHE A 61 13.81 -16.19 28.09
C PHE A 61 15.11 -15.60 28.63
N LEU A 62 15.10 -15.10 29.87
CA LEU A 62 16.30 -14.56 30.53
C LEU A 62 17.38 -15.62 30.72
N GLU A 63 16.99 -16.86 31.05
CA GLU A 63 17.91 -17.98 31.17
C GLU A 63 18.57 -18.33 29.83
N ARG A 64 17.80 -18.37 28.74
CA ARG A 64 18.33 -18.64 27.39
C ARG A 64 19.29 -17.56 26.90
N HIS A 65 19.05 -16.30 27.26
CA HIS A 65 19.87 -15.15 26.83
C HIS A 65 20.75 -14.60 27.96
N ARG A 66 21.18 -15.47 28.88
CA ARG A 66 22.02 -15.10 30.02
C ARG A 66 23.31 -14.44 29.53
N GLY A 67 23.56 -13.23 30.01
CA GLY A 67 24.77 -12.45 29.66
C GLY A 67 24.60 -11.53 28.45
N GLU A 68 23.45 -11.55 27.77
CA GLU A 68 23.20 -10.69 26.59
C GLU A 68 22.62 -9.30 26.93
N GLY A 69 22.49 -8.98 28.22
CA GLY A 69 22.07 -7.65 28.69
C GLY A 69 20.57 -7.34 28.54
N TYR A 70 19.71 -8.33 28.26
CA TYR A 70 18.26 -8.13 28.25
C TYR A 70 17.73 -7.70 29.62
N GLY A 71 16.78 -6.77 29.62
CA GLY A 71 16.17 -6.21 30.82
C GLY A 71 16.92 -5.01 31.39
N THR A 72 17.98 -4.55 30.72
CA THR A 72 18.70 -3.32 31.09
C THR A 72 18.06 -2.09 30.45
N ARG A 73 18.40 -0.88 30.93
CA ARG A 73 17.90 0.38 30.37
C ARG A 73 18.18 0.53 28.87
N GLY A 74 19.31 -0.01 28.38
CA GLY A 74 19.72 0.04 26.97
C GLY A 74 19.25 -1.14 26.12
N LYS A 75 18.63 -2.17 26.71
CA LYS A 75 18.13 -3.35 26.00
C LYS A 75 16.97 -3.98 26.75
N TRP A 76 15.76 -3.54 26.42
CA TRP A 76 14.53 -3.99 27.09
C TRP A 76 14.21 -5.45 26.72
N ILE A 77 13.50 -6.14 27.61
CA ILE A 77 12.86 -7.41 27.27
C ILE A 77 11.62 -7.09 26.44
N ARG A 78 11.54 -7.67 25.24
CA ARG A 78 10.38 -7.62 24.37
C ARG A 78 9.60 -8.92 24.48
N GLY A 79 8.29 -8.84 24.32
CA GLY A 79 7.41 -10.00 24.31
C GLY A 79 6.15 -9.68 23.52
N ILE A 80 5.43 -10.70 23.08
CA ILE A 80 4.25 -10.55 22.23
C ILE A 80 3.26 -11.67 22.48
N GLY A 81 1.97 -11.35 22.48
CA GLY A 81 0.92 -12.37 22.48
C GLY A 81 0.09 -12.47 23.76
N TRP A 82 0.29 -11.59 24.74
CA TRP A 82 -0.55 -11.62 25.94
C TRP A 82 -1.99 -11.19 25.62
N ASP A 83 -2.96 -11.74 26.35
CA ASP A 83 -4.38 -11.46 26.13
C ASP A 83 -5.12 -11.42 27.47
N GLN A 84 -5.73 -10.29 27.79
CA GLN A 84 -6.47 -10.06 29.03
C GLN A 84 -7.66 -11.02 29.21
N LYS A 85 -8.15 -11.66 28.14
CA LYS A 85 -9.17 -12.71 28.26
C LYS A 85 -8.74 -13.85 29.19
N TYR A 86 -7.43 -14.10 29.30
CA TYR A 86 -6.86 -15.09 30.21
C TYR A 86 -6.59 -14.55 31.61
N PHE A 87 -6.72 -13.24 31.82
CA PHE A 87 -6.48 -12.56 33.10
C PHE A 87 -7.80 -12.09 33.74
N GLY A 88 -8.89 -12.83 33.50
CA GLY A 88 -10.22 -12.48 34.03
C GLY A 88 -10.90 -11.32 33.31
N GLY A 89 -10.44 -10.97 32.10
CA GLY A 89 -10.97 -9.84 31.32
C GLY A 89 -10.41 -8.48 31.73
N VAL A 90 -9.50 -8.45 32.71
CA VAL A 90 -8.90 -7.22 33.24
C VAL A 90 -7.51 -7.01 32.63
N MET A 91 -7.21 -5.77 32.24
CA MET A 91 -5.88 -5.42 31.73
C MET A 91 -4.81 -5.66 32.81
N PRO A 92 -3.65 -6.24 32.44
CA PRO A 92 -2.55 -6.43 33.38
C PRO A 92 -1.91 -5.09 33.76
N THR A 93 -1.13 -5.08 34.84
CA THR A 93 -0.45 -3.89 35.35
C THR A 93 1.06 -4.10 35.47
N ALA A 94 1.81 -3.00 35.59
CA ALA A 94 3.25 -3.07 35.88
C ALA A 94 3.52 -3.83 37.21
N ALA A 95 2.61 -3.71 38.18
CA ALA A 95 2.71 -4.39 39.47
C ALA A 95 2.59 -5.91 39.32
N ASP A 96 1.78 -6.42 38.39
CA ASP A 96 1.65 -7.86 38.13
C ASP A 96 2.96 -8.51 37.68
N LEU A 97 3.80 -7.77 36.96
CA LEU A 97 5.15 -8.21 36.59
C LEU A 97 6.08 -8.19 37.81
N ALA A 98 6.02 -7.13 38.62
CA ALA A 98 6.88 -6.92 39.78
C ALA A 98 6.60 -7.87 40.97
N VAL A 99 5.52 -8.66 40.94
CA VAL A 99 5.27 -9.74 41.92
C VAL A 99 6.44 -10.73 41.98
N ASP A 100 7.12 -10.97 40.86
CA ASP A 100 8.36 -11.75 40.83
C ASP A 100 9.56 -10.82 41.08
N PRO A 101 10.31 -11.01 42.18
CA PRO A 101 11.47 -10.19 42.48
C PRO A 101 12.54 -10.19 41.37
N LEU A 102 12.67 -11.29 40.62
CA LEU A 102 13.59 -11.39 39.48
C LEU A 102 13.29 -10.34 38.40
N LEU A 103 12.00 -10.02 38.22
CA LEU A 103 11.51 -9.15 37.15
C LEU A 103 11.36 -7.70 37.60
N SER A 104 11.26 -7.46 38.91
CA SER A 104 10.98 -6.13 39.49
C SER A 104 11.98 -5.03 39.11
N ASP A 105 13.23 -5.38 38.80
CA ASP A 105 14.30 -4.44 38.46
C ASP A 105 14.58 -4.35 36.95
N LEU A 106 13.78 -5.02 36.11
CA LEU A 106 14.02 -5.15 34.67
C LEU A 106 13.11 -4.24 33.84
N TYR A 107 13.66 -3.73 32.73
CA TYR A 107 12.91 -2.97 31.73
C TYR A 107 12.23 -3.92 30.74
N MET A 108 10.90 -3.93 30.73
CA MET A 108 10.07 -4.78 29.86
C MET A 108 9.02 -3.95 29.12
N MET A 109 8.78 -4.32 27.86
CA MET A 109 7.67 -3.83 27.03
C MET A 109 7.11 -5.03 26.26
N LEU A 110 5.88 -5.43 26.59
CA LEU A 110 5.26 -6.65 26.13
C LEU A 110 4.01 -6.30 25.31
N ASP A 111 3.96 -6.70 24.05
CA ASP A 111 2.89 -6.38 23.13
C ASP A 111 1.71 -7.34 23.30
N ARG A 112 0.50 -6.78 23.23
CA ARG A 112 -0.75 -7.53 23.26
C ARG A 112 -0.84 -8.44 22.03
N VAL A 113 -1.68 -9.47 22.11
CA VAL A 113 -1.95 -10.42 21.01
C VAL A 113 -2.31 -9.77 19.67
N ASP A 114 -2.91 -8.58 19.67
CA ASP A 114 -3.26 -7.81 18.48
C ASP A 114 -2.36 -6.58 18.25
N VAL A 115 -1.26 -6.46 19.00
CA VAL A 115 -0.25 -5.39 18.91
C VAL A 115 -0.77 -3.95 19.12
N HIS A 116 -2.02 -3.77 19.53
CA HIS A 116 -2.64 -2.45 19.76
C HIS A 116 -2.42 -1.90 21.17
N CYS A 117 -1.81 -2.69 22.07
CA CYS A 117 -1.44 -2.25 23.40
C CYS A 117 -0.10 -2.86 23.83
N VAL A 118 0.60 -2.19 24.73
CA VAL A 118 1.81 -2.69 25.39
C VAL A 118 1.67 -2.65 26.89
N LEU A 119 2.08 -3.73 27.56
CA LEU A 119 2.30 -3.77 29.00
C LEU A 119 3.77 -3.46 29.29
N THR A 120 4.00 -2.48 30.15
CA THR A 120 5.34 -2.02 30.55
C THR A 120 5.62 -2.34 32.02
N SER A 121 6.89 -2.62 32.32
CA SER A 121 7.37 -2.80 33.70
C SER A 121 7.38 -1.49 34.51
N GLN A 122 7.46 -1.61 35.83
CA GLN A 122 7.63 -0.43 36.70
C GLN A 122 8.87 0.39 36.33
N LYS A 123 9.98 -0.25 35.93
CA LYS A 123 11.20 0.46 35.49
C LYS A 123 11.01 1.32 34.25
N VAL A 124 10.12 0.93 33.36
CA VAL A 124 9.75 1.76 32.19
C VAL A 124 8.85 2.91 32.63
N LEU A 125 7.91 2.68 33.55
CA LEU A 125 7.11 3.76 34.14
C LEU A 125 7.98 4.80 34.86
N ASP A 126 9.05 4.37 35.54
CA ASP A 126 10.00 5.26 36.23
C ASP A 126 10.80 6.17 35.26
N LEU A 127 10.76 5.91 33.94
CA LEU A 127 11.31 6.79 32.91
C LEU A 127 10.36 7.92 32.50
N LEU A 128 9.07 7.79 32.83
CA LEU A 128 8.02 8.71 32.43
C LEU A 128 7.78 9.79 33.51
N PRO A 129 7.16 10.92 33.13
CA PRO A 129 6.70 11.90 34.11
C PRO A 129 5.72 11.28 35.13
N ASN A 130 5.74 11.79 36.36
CA ASN A 130 4.78 11.47 37.40
C ASN A 130 4.10 12.77 37.89
N PRO A 131 2.77 12.95 37.72
CA PRO A 131 1.81 11.99 37.15
C PRO A 131 2.05 11.71 35.66
N LEU A 132 1.55 10.56 35.18
CA LEU A 132 1.61 10.21 33.76
C LEU A 132 0.95 11.30 32.90
N PRO A 133 1.45 11.54 31.69
CA PRO A 133 0.85 12.51 30.77
C PRO A 133 -0.59 12.12 30.43
N ALA A 134 -1.38 13.09 29.98
CA ALA A 134 -2.70 12.81 29.42
C ALA A 134 -2.57 11.94 28.15
N ALA A 135 -3.53 11.05 27.94
CA ALA A 135 -3.56 10.23 26.73
C ALA A 135 -3.75 11.11 25.48
N PRO A 136 -2.98 10.88 24.39
CA PRO A 136 -3.16 11.61 23.15
C PRO A 136 -4.49 11.24 22.48
N PRO A 137 -5.04 12.09 21.58
CA PRO A 137 -6.20 11.73 20.77
C PRO A 137 -5.99 10.39 20.06
N GLY A 138 -6.95 9.47 20.15
CA GLY A 138 -6.83 8.13 19.56
C GLY A 138 -5.87 7.19 20.29
N GLY A 139 -5.46 7.49 21.52
CA GLY A 139 -4.65 6.62 22.36
C GLY A 139 -5.22 6.50 23.77
N PHE A 140 -4.84 5.45 24.49
CA PHE A 140 -5.31 5.18 25.84
C PHE A 140 -4.16 4.84 26.78
N ILE A 141 -4.24 5.34 28.02
CA ILE A 141 -3.35 4.95 29.12
C ILE A 141 -4.24 4.32 30.18
N ILE A 142 -4.04 3.04 30.47
CA ILE A 142 -4.85 2.31 31.44
C ILE A 142 -4.22 2.50 32.82
N THR A 143 -5.00 3.07 33.74
CA THR A 143 -4.58 3.34 35.13
C THR A 143 -5.41 2.59 36.17
N ASP A 144 -6.47 1.89 35.75
CA ASP A 144 -7.33 1.04 36.59
C ASP A 144 -7.33 -0.38 35.99
N PRO A 145 -6.94 -1.43 36.74
CA PRO A 145 -6.66 -1.47 38.19
C PRO A 145 -5.29 -0.88 38.60
N GLY A 146 -4.45 -0.52 37.65
CA GLY A 146 -3.15 0.12 37.91
C GLY A 146 -2.47 0.52 36.60
N PRO A 147 -1.38 1.30 36.67
CA PRO A 147 -0.65 1.74 35.48
C PRO A 147 0.16 0.60 34.86
N GLY A 148 0.54 0.78 33.59
CA GLY A 148 1.46 -0.09 32.88
C GLY A 148 1.05 -0.38 31.45
N VAL A 149 -0.23 -0.21 31.11
CA VAL A 149 -0.73 -0.48 29.76
C VAL A 149 -0.98 0.81 28.98
N PHE A 150 -0.39 0.88 27.78
CA PHE A 150 -0.52 1.98 26.83
C PHE A 150 -1.01 1.42 25.50
N CYS A 151 -2.02 2.04 24.89
CA CYS A 151 -2.65 1.54 23.67
C CYS A 151 -2.68 2.60 22.55
N ASP A 152 -2.61 2.11 21.31
CA ASP A 152 -2.69 2.89 20.08
C ASP A 152 -1.74 4.10 20.10
N ASN A 153 -2.23 5.32 19.86
CA ASN A 153 -1.38 6.52 19.79
C ASN A 153 -0.61 6.80 21.09
N ALA A 154 -1.00 6.24 22.24
CA ALA A 154 -0.22 6.36 23.47
C ALA A 154 1.09 5.56 23.40
N MET A 155 1.11 4.43 22.67
CA MET A 155 2.35 3.67 22.43
C MET A 155 3.34 4.53 21.64
N ASP A 156 2.88 5.10 20.53
CA ASP A 156 3.72 5.90 19.63
C ASP A 156 4.16 7.22 20.22
N ALA A 157 3.31 7.88 21.00
CA ALA A 157 3.62 9.17 21.59
C ALA A 157 4.45 9.08 22.87
N ILE A 158 4.36 7.96 23.62
CA ILE A 158 4.92 7.88 24.99
C ILE A 158 5.96 6.79 25.13
N ILE A 159 5.72 5.57 24.65
CA ILE A 159 6.58 4.41 24.90
C ILE A 159 7.62 4.21 23.80
N ASN A 160 7.21 4.16 22.54
CA ASN A 160 8.10 3.94 21.40
C ASN A 160 9.26 4.96 21.30
N PRO A 161 9.07 6.26 21.64
CA PRO A 161 10.16 7.24 21.58
C PRO A 161 11.28 7.00 22.60
N ILE A 162 10.98 6.33 23.73
CA ILE A 162 11.95 6.05 24.80
C ILE A 162 12.48 4.62 24.76
N ALA A 163 11.86 3.74 23.97
CA ALA A 163 12.31 2.37 23.80
C ALA A 163 13.70 2.34 23.10
N PRO A 164 14.67 1.55 23.60
CA PRO A 164 15.96 1.40 22.95
C PRO A 164 15.81 0.85 21.53
N LYS A 165 16.46 1.50 20.57
CA LYS A 165 16.49 1.02 19.19
C LYS A 165 17.50 -0.13 19.06
N PRO A 166 17.14 -1.26 18.42
CA PRO A 166 18.05 -2.37 18.20
C PRO A 166 19.22 -1.94 17.30
N ASP A 167 20.42 -2.42 17.62
CA ASP A 167 21.62 -2.19 16.82
C ASP A 167 21.68 -3.12 15.59
N VAL A 168 22.64 -2.88 14.70
CA VAL A 168 22.83 -3.68 13.48
C VAL A 168 23.06 -5.16 13.82
N ALA A 169 23.86 -5.46 14.84
CA ALA A 169 24.18 -6.84 15.20
C ALA A 169 22.94 -7.60 15.68
N GLN A 170 22.03 -6.94 16.40
CA GLN A 170 20.76 -7.50 16.81
C GLN A 170 19.83 -7.74 15.63
N LYS A 171 19.69 -6.76 14.72
CA LYS A 171 18.88 -6.93 13.50
C LYS A 171 19.42 -8.02 12.57
N THR A 172 20.74 -8.15 12.43
CA THR A 172 21.37 -9.25 11.69
C THR A 172 21.01 -10.61 12.29
N ARG A 173 20.98 -10.74 13.63
CA ARG A 173 20.52 -11.98 14.29
C ARG A 173 19.05 -12.25 13.97
N TRP A 174 18.18 -11.23 14.05
CA TRP A 174 16.76 -11.36 13.71
C TRP A 174 16.53 -11.87 12.29
N PHE A 175 17.26 -11.33 11.30
CA PHE A 175 17.19 -11.84 9.94
C PHE A 175 17.62 -13.30 9.85
N LYS A 176 18.74 -13.68 10.48
CA LYS A 176 19.21 -15.08 10.50
C LYS A 176 18.20 -16.02 11.15
N THR A 177 17.61 -15.62 12.27
CA THR A 177 16.57 -16.37 12.98
C THR A 177 15.32 -16.53 12.12
N ALA A 178 14.83 -15.45 11.51
CA ALA A 178 13.67 -15.46 10.62
C ALA A 178 13.88 -16.40 9.41
N MET A 179 15.00 -16.26 8.71
CA MET A 179 15.31 -17.13 7.57
C MET A 179 15.40 -18.60 8.00
N ALA A 180 16.09 -18.89 9.12
CA ALA A 180 16.22 -20.26 9.61
C ALA A 180 14.86 -20.92 9.93
N GLU A 181 13.92 -20.21 10.56
CA GLU A 181 12.58 -20.74 10.82
C GLU A 181 11.76 -20.91 9.52
N LEU A 182 11.85 -19.97 8.57
CA LEU A 182 11.19 -20.07 7.27
C LEU A 182 11.72 -21.25 6.44
N ASN A 183 13.04 -21.49 6.46
CA ASN A 183 13.66 -22.63 5.79
C ASN A 183 13.13 -23.98 6.33
N LYS A 184 12.80 -24.10 7.64
CA LYS A 184 12.25 -25.34 8.23
C LYS A 184 10.91 -25.76 7.64
N VAL A 185 10.13 -24.80 7.16
CA VAL A 185 8.82 -25.04 6.54
C VAL A 185 8.88 -25.05 5.00
N GLY A 186 10.08 -25.07 4.42
CA GLY A 186 10.28 -25.19 2.98
C GLY A 186 10.20 -23.87 2.20
N VAL A 187 10.13 -22.72 2.89
CA VAL A 187 10.18 -21.40 2.24
C VAL A 187 11.62 -21.13 1.80
N THR A 188 11.77 -20.96 0.49
CA THR A 188 13.06 -20.73 -0.20
C THR A 188 13.20 -19.32 -0.76
N GLY A 189 12.10 -18.57 -0.81
CA GLY A 189 12.07 -17.16 -1.16
C GLY A 189 10.86 -16.46 -0.58
N ALA A 190 10.96 -15.15 -0.37
CA ALA A 190 9.84 -14.36 0.14
C ALA A 190 9.90 -12.89 -0.30
N GLY A 191 8.72 -12.31 -0.55
CA GLY A 191 8.54 -10.86 -0.67
C GLY A 191 8.55 -10.20 0.70
N ASP A 192 9.47 -9.28 0.95
CA ASP A 192 9.46 -8.49 2.19
C ASP A 192 8.73 -7.16 1.96
N ALA A 193 7.58 -6.98 2.62
CA ALA A 193 6.72 -5.84 2.43
C ALA A 193 7.03 -4.72 3.43
N GLY A 194 7.78 -3.71 2.98
CA GLY A 194 8.01 -2.48 3.73
C GLY A 194 9.30 -2.49 4.55
N MET A 195 10.40 -2.91 3.93
CA MET A 195 11.73 -2.82 4.52
C MET A 195 12.26 -1.38 4.43
N ARG A 196 12.82 -0.86 5.52
CA ARG A 196 13.40 0.49 5.54
C ARG A 196 14.80 0.50 4.91
N PRO A 197 15.24 1.60 4.26
CA PRO A 197 16.55 1.66 3.61
C PRO A 197 17.72 1.25 4.51
N GLN A 198 17.74 1.70 5.76
CA GLN A 198 18.80 1.32 6.70
C GLN A 198 18.86 -0.17 7.03
N ASP A 199 17.73 -0.87 6.93
CA ASP A 199 17.63 -2.30 7.21
C ASP A 199 17.97 -3.12 5.96
N ILE A 200 17.70 -2.59 4.76
CA ILE A 200 18.18 -3.14 3.48
C ILE A 200 19.71 -3.16 3.46
N MET A 201 20.39 -2.10 3.94
CA MET A 201 21.85 -2.07 4.02
C MET A 201 22.44 -3.22 4.86
N ILE A 202 21.71 -3.71 5.86
CA ILE A 202 22.10 -4.90 6.63
C ILE A 202 22.00 -6.16 5.75
N LEU A 203 20.92 -6.31 4.98
CA LEU A 203 20.74 -7.41 4.03
C LEU A 203 21.78 -7.36 2.91
N GLU A 204 22.19 -6.19 2.42
CA GLU A 204 23.26 -6.05 1.44
C GLU A 204 24.59 -6.59 1.97
N ASP A 205 24.96 -6.24 3.21
CA ASP A 205 26.15 -6.76 3.87
C ASP A 205 26.08 -8.29 4.07
N MET A 206 24.92 -8.80 4.49
CA MET A 206 24.68 -10.26 4.60
C MET A 206 24.77 -10.95 3.23
N ALA A 207 24.27 -10.32 2.16
CA ALA A 207 24.35 -10.84 0.80
C ALA A 207 25.81 -10.94 0.32
N VAL A 208 26.62 -9.91 0.56
CA VAL A 208 28.06 -9.91 0.24
C VAL A 208 28.82 -11.00 1.02
N LYS A 209 28.44 -11.24 2.27
CA LYS A 209 29.04 -12.28 3.12
C LYS A 209 28.51 -13.69 2.85
N GLY A 210 27.56 -13.86 1.93
CA GLY A 210 26.95 -15.15 1.63
C GLY A 210 26.06 -15.71 2.75
N GLU A 211 25.54 -14.84 3.63
CA GLU A 211 24.79 -15.23 4.82
C GLU A 211 23.28 -15.39 4.58
N LEU A 212 22.79 -15.11 3.36
CA LEU A 212 21.38 -15.32 2.99
C LEU A 212 21.12 -16.80 2.69
N SER A 213 20.21 -17.42 3.44
CA SER A 213 19.77 -18.81 3.26
C SER A 213 18.49 -18.97 2.42
N MET A 214 17.88 -17.85 2.02
CA MET A 214 16.70 -17.79 1.16
C MET A 214 16.75 -16.55 0.26
N ARG A 215 15.85 -16.48 -0.73
CA ARG A 215 15.68 -15.29 -1.59
C ARG A 215 14.78 -14.26 -0.91
N LEU A 216 15.18 -12.99 -0.91
CA LEU A 216 14.43 -11.88 -0.37
C LEU A 216 14.16 -10.88 -1.49
N ASN A 217 12.89 -10.66 -1.80
CA ASN A 217 12.42 -9.67 -2.74
C ASN A 217 11.89 -8.46 -1.95
N VAL A 218 12.73 -7.44 -1.74
CA VAL A 218 12.41 -6.35 -0.80
C VAL A 218 11.55 -5.27 -1.45
N MET A 219 10.46 -4.90 -0.79
CA MET A 219 9.63 -3.75 -1.11
C MET A 219 9.98 -2.64 -0.11
N ILE A 220 10.53 -1.54 -0.59
CA ILE A 220 10.98 -0.43 0.26
C ILE A 220 9.79 0.29 0.89
N GLU A 221 9.86 0.60 2.20
CA GLU A 221 9.02 1.61 2.84
C GLU A 221 9.89 2.83 3.21
N CYS A 222 9.43 4.03 2.85
CA CYS A 222 10.08 5.27 3.22
C CYS A 222 10.11 5.51 4.74
N PRO A 223 11.08 6.26 5.29
CA PRO A 223 11.09 6.74 6.67
C PRO A 223 9.75 7.38 7.09
N GLU A 224 9.24 8.29 6.25
CA GLU A 224 7.87 8.80 6.36
C GLU A 224 6.93 7.91 5.55
N ARG A 225 5.88 7.38 6.20
CA ARG A 225 4.98 6.41 5.56
C ARG A 225 4.21 7.07 4.42
N ASN A 226 3.99 6.30 3.35
CA ASN A 226 3.21 6.70 2.17
C ASN A 226 3.75 7.95 1.44
N THR A 227 5.06 8.16 1.45
CA THR A 227 5.71 9.24 0.69
C THR A 227 6.63 8.71 -0.42
N TYR A 228 7.14 9.65 -1.23
CA TYR A 228 8.18 9.41 -2.22
C TYR A 228 9.53 9.89 -1.65
N CYS A 229 10.51 8.99 -1.53
CA CYS A 229 11.76 9.24 -0.78
C CYS A 229 13.03 8.82 -1.54
N PRO A 230 13.28 9.35 -2.75
CA PRO A 230 14.43 8.92 -3.57
C PRO A 230 15.78 9.25 -2.91
N LEU A 231 15.86 10.31 -2.11
CA LEU A 231 17.09 10.73 -1.43
C LEU A 231 17.50 9.75 -0.32
N ASP A 232 16.54 9.07 0.31
CA ASP A 232 16.83 8.05 1.34
C ASP A 232 17.38 6.74 0.73
N LEU A 233 17.34 6.61 -0.60
CA LEU A 233 17.80 5.42 -1.30
C LEU A 233 19.21 5.55 -1.88
N THR A 234 19.84 6.73 -1.83
CA THR A 234 21.10 7.01 -2.54
C THR A 234 22.25 6.11 -2.12
N ASP A 235 22.22 5.58 -0.89
CA ASP A 235 23.27 4.73 -0.35
C ASP A 235 23.01 3.22 -0.56
N LEU A 236 21.87 2.86 -1.17
CA LEU A 236 21.52 1.45 -1.44
C LEU A 236 22.28 0.93 -2.66
N LYS A 237 23.21 0.01 -2.42
CA LYS A 237 23.93 -0.71 -3.49
C LYS A 237 23.00 -1.58 -4.34
N LEU A 238 21.88 -2.01 -3.76
CA LEU A 238 20.89 -2.85 -4.42
C LEU A 238 20.26 -2.15 -5.65
N LEU A 239 20.20 -0.80 -5.66
CA LEU A 239 19.73 -0.04 -6.83
C LEU A 239 20.65 -0.19 -8.05
N GLU A 240 21.94 -0.41 -7.83
CA GLU A 240 22.95 -0.56 -8.88
C GLU A 240 23.12 -2.03 -9.31
N ALA A 241 22.35 -2.96 -8.71
CA ALA A 241 22.46 -4.40 -8.91
C ALA A 241 21.20 -4.98 -9.59
N PRO A 242 21.03 -4.82 -10.92
CA PRO A 242 19.79 -5.20 -11.63
C PRO A 242 19.47 -6.71 -11.61
N ARG A 243 20.45 -7.57 -11.28
CA ARG A 243 20.24 -9.02 -11.08
C ARG A 243 20.07 -9.40 -9.60
N GLY A 244 20.17 -8.43 -8.70
CA GLY A 244 20.25 -8.64 -7.26
C GLY A 244 21.67 -8.85 -6.75
N MET A 245 21.79 -9.03 -5.43
CA MET A 245 23.05 -9.26 -4.71
C MET A 245 23.09 -10.67 -4.10
N GLY A 246 24.30 -11.14 -3.78
CA GLY A 246 24.50 -12.44 -3.11
C GLY A 246 23.98 -13.62 -3.91
N GLU A 247 24.41 -13.75 -5.17
CA GLU A 247 23.92 -14.79 -6.11
C GLU A 247 22.41 -14.68 -6.39
N ASN A 248 21.92 -13.45 -6.54
CA ASN A 248 20.51 -13.13 -6.78
C ASN A 248 19.58 -13.57 -5.62
N LYS A 249 20.11 -13.65 -4.40
CA LYS A 249 19.32 -13.93 -3.19
C LYS A 249 18.73 -12.68 -2.58
N LEU A 250 19.28 -11.50 -2.82
CA LEU A 250 18.64 -10.23 -2.46
C LEU A 250 18.27 -9.48 -3.72
N ILE A 251 16.99 -9.16 -3.89
CA ILE A 251 16.44 -8.50 -5.07
C ILE A 251 15.60 -7.32 -4.61
N LEU A 252 15.70 -6.20 -5.33
CA LEU A 252 14.79 -5.09 -5.14
C LEU A 252 13.48 -5.36 -5.88
N GLY A 253 12.41 -5.57 -5.12
CA GLY A 253 11.07 -5.89 -5.62
C GLY A 253 10.17 -4.69 -5.84
N GLY A 254 10.57 -3.50 -5.39
CA GLY A 254 9.80 -2.28 -5.55
C GLY A 254 9.60 -1.52 -4.25
N VAL A 255 8.43 -0.92 -4.09
CA VAL A 255 8.04 -0.12 -2.92
C VAL A 255 6.72 -0.60 -2.32
N LYS A 256 6.51 -0.32 -1.04
CA LYS A 256 5.29 -0.64 -0.28
C LYS A 256 4.58 0.63 0.18
N ILE A 257 3.30 0.74 -0.15
CA ILE A 257 2.38 1.80 0.27
C ILE A 257 1.21 1.18 1.04
N PHE A 258 0.57 1.95 1.94
CA PHE A 258 -0.57 1.51 2.75
C PHE A 258 -1.77 2.43 2.53
N ALA A 259 -2.82 1.94 1.86
CA ALA A 259 -4.04 2.71 1.60
C ALA A 259 -4.94 2.79 2.84
N ASP A 260 -5.07 1.72 3.62
CA ASP A 260 -5.95 1.64 4.79
C ASP A 260 -5.42 0.73 5.92
N GLY A 261 -6.22 0.57 6.98
CA GLY A 261 -5.93 -0.33 8.10
C GLY A 261 -6.38 -1.78 7.88
N ALA A 262 -6.87 -2.42 8.94
CA ALA A 262 -7.36 -3.81 8.91
C ALA A 262 -8.81 -3.92 9.39
N LEU A 263 -9.52 -4.98 8.97
CA LEU A 263 -10.91 -5.22 9.38
C LEU A 263 -11.05 -5.43 10.89
N GLY A 264 -10.11 -6.16 11.52
CA GLY A 264 -10.19 -6.51 12.94
C GLY A 264 -10.20 -5.30 13.88
N SER A 265 -9.43 -4.26 13.55
CA SER A 265 -9.39 -2.98 14.28
C SER A 265 -10.40 -1.96 13.78
N ARG A 266 -11.25 -2.33 12.80
CA ARG A 266 -12.16 -1.43 12.06
C ARG A 266 -11.43 -0.27 11.37
N GLY A 267 -10.15 -0.46 11.04
CA GLY A 267 -9.33 0.50 10.33
C GLY A 267 -9.41 0.38 8.80
N ALA A 268 -9.81 -0.78 8.26
CA ALA A 268 -9.95 -0.96 6.82
C ALA A 268 -11.06 -0.05 6.25
N ALA A 269 -10.77 0.63 5.15
CA ALA A 269 -11.66 1.66 4.60
C ALA A 269 -12.72 1.03 3.71
N LEU A 270 -13.97 1.10 4.16
CA LEU A 270 -15.14 0.52 3.50
C LEU A 270 -15.96 1.58 2.75
N LEU A 271 -16.70 1.16 1.73
CA LEU A 271 -17.67 2.02 1.05
C LEU A 271 -18.90 2.26 1.94
N GLU A 272 -19.36 1.22 2.62
CA GLU A 272 -20.47 1.25 3.57
C GLU A 272 -20.00 1.07 5.03
N PRO A 273 -20.79 1.48 6.03
CA PRO A 273 -20.41 1.31 7.43
C PRO A 273 -20.19 -0.15 7.83
N TYR A 274 -19.35 -0.34 8.86
CA TYR A 274 -19.16 -1.66 9.46
C TYR A 274 -20.49 -2.19 10.02
N SER A 275 -20.77 -3.47 9.76
CA SER A 275 -22.02 -4.11 10.20
C SER A 275 -22.14 -4.22 11.73
N ASP A 276 -21.00 -4.23 12.43
CA ASP A 276 -20.90 -4.31 13.89
C ASP A 276 -20.54 -2.97 14.56
N MET A 277 -20.33 -1.91 13.77
CA MET A 277 -20.08 -0.55 14.22
C MET A 277 -20.57 0.46 13.18
N PRO A 278 -21.91 0.71 13.11
CA PRO A 278 -22.52 1.50 12.04
C PRO A 278 -22.07 2.96 11.94
N ASP A 279 -21.40 3.48 12.98
CA ASP A 279 -20.91 4.86 13.05
C ASP A 279 -19.56 5.06 12.33
N THR A 280 -18.91 4.00 11.85
CA THR A 280 -17.62 4.10 11.14
C THR A 280 -17.61 3.34 9.82
N ARG A 281 -16.82 3.85 8.86
CA ARG A 281 -16.47 3.20 7.59
C ARG A 281 -14.98 2.86 7.53
N GLY A 282 -14.28 2.89 8.66
CA GLY A 282 -12.82 2.83 8.72
C GLY A 282 -12.16 4.07 8.12
N VAL A 283 -10.85 3.99 7.85
CA VAL A 283 -10.04 5.18 7.55
C VAL A 283 -9.04 4.89 6.43
N MET A 284 -9.00 5.79 5.44
CA MET A 284 -7.90 5.86 4.47
C MET A 284 -6.64 6.40 5.19
N LEU A 285 -5.56 5.63 5.24
CA LEU A 285 -4.26 6.05 5.81
C LEU A 285 -3.55 7.09 4.93
N ILE A 286 -3.87 7.10 3.64
CA ILE A 286 -3.49 8.12 2.67
C ILE A 286 -4.73 8.43 1.84
N ASN A 287 -5.06 9.71 1.67
CA ASN A 287 -6.21 10.07 0.84
C ASN A 287 -5.98 9.63 -0.61
N GLU A 288 -7.06 9.38 -1.33
CA GLU A 288 -7.02 8.80 -2.67
C GLU A 288 -6.20 9.66 -3.65
N THR A 289 -6.24 10.98 -3.52
CA THR A 289 -5.47 11.90 -4.37
C THR A 289 -3.97 11.74 -4.14
N ALA A 290 -3.53 11.68 -2.87
CA ALA A 290 -2.13 11.49 -2.52
C ALA A 290 -1.65 10.06 -2.84
N LEU A 291 -2.51 9.05 -2.69
CA LEU A 291 -2.19 7.66 -3.03
C LEU A 291 -1.81 7.53 -4.50
N LYS A 292 -2.63 8.09 -5.38
CA LYS A 292 -2.37 8.10 -6.81
C LYS A 292 -1.07 8.85 -7.15
N ALA A 293 -0.77 9.97 -6.47
CA ALA A 293 0.41 10.78 -6.73
C ALA A 293 1.69 10.02 -6.36
N VAL A 294 1.73 9.44 -5.16
CA VAL A 294 2.89 8.66 -4.69
C VAL A 294 3.09 7.39 -5.51
N VAL A 295 2.02 6.74 -5.98
CA VAL A 295 2.10 5.61 -6.92
C VAL A 295 2.74 6.06 -8.24
N ALA A 296 2.31 7.19 -8.80
CA ALA A 296 2.88 7.74 -10.04
C ALA A 296 4.35 8.13 -9.87
N ASP A 297 4.73 8.80 -8.78
CA ASP A 297 6.12 9.20 -8.51
C ASP A 297 7.07 7.99 -8.47
N TRP A 298 6.67 6.92 -7.77
CA TRP A 298 7.45 5.68 -7.71
C TRP A 298 7.50 4.92 -9.03
N ALA A 299 6.36 4.82 -9.73
CA ALA A 299 6.30 4.15 -11.02
C ALA A 299 7.14 4.88 -12.09
N ASN A 300 7.08 6.22 -12.12
CA ASN A 300 7.92 7.05 -13.01
C ASN A 300 9.41 6.94 -12.67
N ALA A 301 9.75 6.64 -11.42
CA ALA A 301 11.12 6.34 -11.00
C ALA A 301 11.56 4.90 -11.32
N GLY A 302 10.71 4.09 -11.97
CA GLY A 302 11.02 2.74 -12.42
C GLY A 302 10.80 1.65 -11.38
N PHE A 303 10.10 1.95 -10.27
CA PHE A 303 9.83 0.97 -9.22
C PHE A 303 8.46 0.30 -9.42
N GLN A 304 8.39 -1.00 -9.14
CA GLN A 304 7.10 -1.67 -8.94
C GLN A 304 6.46 -1.17 -7.65
N VAL A 305 5.18 -0.83 -7.68
CA VAL A 305 4.46 -0.29 -6.52
C VAL A 305 3.50 -1.32 -5.97
N ASN A 306 3.59 -1.60 -4.67
CA ASN A 306 2.75 -2.57 -3.97
C ASN A 306 1.90 -1.82 -2.94
N VAL A 307 0.57 -1.83 -3.09
CA VAL A 307 -0.34 -1.11 -2.19
C VAL A 307 -1.05 -2.09 -1.27
N HIS A 308 -0.93 -1.93 0.05
CA HIS A 308 -1.80 -2.59 1.02
C HIS A 308 -3.20 -1.95 0.96
N ALA A 309 -4.21 -2.77 0.69
CA ALA A 309 -5.61 -2.37 0.67
C ALA A 309 -6.48 -3.53 1.15
N ILE A 310 -7.20 -3.37 2.26
CA ILE A 310 -8.08 -4.42 2.79
C ILE A 310 -9.55 -4.10 2.50
N GLY A 311 -10.00 -2.89 2.80
CA GLY A 311 -11.38 -2.49 2.60
C GLY A 311 -11.72 -2.27 1.13
N ASP A 312 -13.00 -2.38 0.76
CA ASP A 312 -13.45 -2.26 -0.63
C ASP A 312 -13.27 -0.85 -1.20
N ARG A 313 -13.36 0.20 -0.36
CA ARG A 313 -12.98 1.56 -0.77
C ARG A 313 -11.48 1.68 -1.03
N ALA A 314 -10.64 1.11 -0.17
CA ALA A 314 -9.19 1.14 -0.34
C ALA A 314 -8.74 0.36 -1.60
N ASN A 315 -9.35 -0.80 -1.85
CA ASN A 315 -9.09 -1.58 -3.06
C ASN A 315 -9.47 -0.80 -4.33
N ARG A 316 -10.63 -0.13 -4.32
CA ARG A 316 -11.02 0.76 -5.42
C ARG A 316 -10.00 1.88 -5.63
N ALA A 317 -9.57 2.55 -4.56
CA ALA A 317 -8.59 3.62 -4.64
C ALA A 317 -7.22 3.16 -5.17
N ALA A 318 -6.79 1.95 -4.78
CA ALA A 318 -5.55 1.35 -5.28
C ALA A 318 -5.64 1.04 -6.79
N ILE A 319 -6.74 0.45 -7.26
CA ILE A 319 -6.96 0.21 -8.69
C ILE A 319 -6.99 1.54 -9.47
N ASP A 320 -7.74 2.51 -8.98
CA ASP A 320 -7.85 3.85 -9.59
C ASP A 320 -6.48 4.58 -9.63
N ALA A 321 -5.50 4.18 -8.81
CA ALA A 321 -4.13 4.70 -8.83
C ALA A 321 -3.23 4.08 -9.90
N PHE A 322 -3.57 2.89 -10.38
CA PHE A 322 -2.86 2.24 -11.48
C PHE A 322 -3.48 2.52 -12.85
N GLU A 323 -4.76 2.88 -12.91
CA GLU A 323 -5.48 3.07 -14.18
C GLU A 323 -5.38 4.52 -14.69
N MET A 324 -4.50 4.81 -15.64
CA MET A 324 -4.56 6.03 -16.46
C MET A 324 -4.49 5.66 -17.94
N LEU A 325 -5.40 6.19 -18.76
CA LEU A 325 -5.43 5.94 -20.20
C LEU A 325 -5.31 7.25 -20.96
N GLY A 326 -4.64 7.21 -22.10
CA GLY A 326 -4.54 8.31 -23.05
C GLY A 326 -4.48 7.74 -24.46
N SER A 327 -4.87 8.54 -25.45
CA SER A 327 -4.81 8.12 -26.85
C SER A 327 -3.46 8.37 -27.49
N ASP A 328 -2.54 9.13 -26.89
CA ASP A 328 -1.21 9.45 -27.45
C ASP A 328 -1.25 10.07 -28.87
N PHE A 329 -2.21 10.97 -29.12
CA PHE A 329 -2.25 11.73 -30.37
C PHE A 329 -1.04 12.70 -30.47
N PRO A 330 -0.46 12.90 -31.67
CA PRO A 330 -0.95 12.45 -32.97
C PRO A 330 -0.40 11.09 -33.43
N VAL A 331 0.36 10.38 -32.58
CA VAL A 331 0.95 9.07 -32.93
C VAL A 331 -0.17 8.06 -33.23
N GLU A 332 -1.23 8.11 -32.43
CA GLU A 332 -2.47 7.35 -32.60
C GLU A 332 -3.68 8.28 -32.84
N PRO A 333 -4.80 7.76 -33.37
CA PRO A 333 -6.01 8.56 -33.60
C PRO A 333 -6.55 9.19 -32.31
N PRO A 334 -6.99 10.46 -32.33
CA PRO A 334 -7.41 11.16 -31.13
C PRO A 334 -8.75 10.67 -30.53
N ASN A 335 -9.49 9.79 -31.23
CA ASN A 335 -10.79 9.32 -30.78
C ASN A 335 -10.65 8.42 -29.53
N PRO A 336 -11.08 8.86 -28.33
CA PRO A 336 -10.89 8.10 -27.10
C PRO A 336 -11.71 6.80 -27.09
N PHE A 337 -12.81 6.70 -27.83
CA PHE A 337 -13.60 5.47 -27.91
C PHE A 337 -12.84 4.34 -28.64
N HIS A 338 -11.93 4.68 -29.56
CA HIS A 338 -11.01 3.70 -30.16
C HIS A 338 -9.99 3.21 -29.12
N GLY A 339 -9.49 4.11 -28.26
CA GLY A 339 -8.62 3.74 -27.14
C GLY A 339 -9.33 2.87 -26.11
N MET A 340 -10.58 3.19 -25.76
CA MET A 340 -11.42 2.35 -24.89
C MET A 340 -11.71 0.99 -25.53
N TYR A 341 -12.06 0.94 -26.83
CA TYR A 341 -12.23 -0.31 -27.57
C TYR A 341 -10.98 -1.18 -27.47
N ALA A 342 -9.79 -0.60 -27.73
CA ALA A 342 -8.53 -1.32 -27.65
C ALA A 342 -8.24 -1.81 -26.23
N ALA A 343 -8.54 -1.02 -25.19
CA ALA A 343 -8.35 -1.42 -23.81
C ALA A 343 -9.28 -2.57 -23.36
N VAL A 344 -10.53 -2.54 -23.81
CA VAL A 344 -11.56 -3.54 -23.42
C VAL A 344 -11.45 -4.83 -24.24
N THR A 345 -11.19 -4.72 -25.54
CA THR A 345 -11.18 -5.88 -26.44
C THR A 345 -9.78 -6.44 -26.67
N ARG A 346 -8.75 -5.60 -26.49
CA ARG A 346 -7.35 -5.87 -26.87
C ARG A 346 -7.17 -6.15 -28.36
N LEU A 347 -8.10 -5.64 -29.18
CA LEU A 347 -8.07 -5.69 -30.64
C LEU A 347 -7.75 -4.30 -31.20
N SER A 348 -7.21 -4.27 -32.42
CA SER A 348 -7.04 -3.01 -33.15
C SER A 348 -8.42 -2.46 -33.56
N PRO A 349 -8.72 -1.18 -33.26
CA PRO A 349 -9.96 -0.55 -33.71
C PRO A 349 -10.03 -0.40 -35.24
N ALA A 350 -8.89 -0.47 -35.94
CA ALA A 350 -8.84 -0.36 -37.41
C ALA A 350 -9.16 -1.68 -38.12
N THR A 351 -8.76 -2.81 -37.56
CA THR A 351 -8.91 -4.13 -38.20
C THR A 351 -9.91 -5.04 -37.49
N LEU A 352 -10.33 -4.68 -36.27
CA LEU A 352 -11.13 -5.50 -35.37
C LEU A 352 -10.48 -6.87 -35.11
N ASP A 353 -9.15 -6.90 -35.14
CA ASP A 353 -8.33 -8.10 -34.95
C ASP A 353 -7.05 -7.78 -34.18
N SER A 354 -6.35 -8.83 -33.78
CA SER A 354 -5.01 -8.77 -33.17
C SER A 354 -4.08 -9.79 -33.85
N PRO A 355 -2.77 -9.55 -33.93
CA PRO A 355 -1.80 -10.56 -34.33
C PRO A 355 -1.86 -11.85 -33.49
N SER A 356 -2.40 -11.79 -32.26
CA SER A 356 -2.64 -12.94 -31.37
C SER A 356 -3.99 -13.63 -31.61
N GLY A 357 -4.74 -13.23 -32.63
CA GLY A 357 -6.05 -13.77 -32.99
C GLY A 357 -7.22 -13.06 -32.30
N LYS A 358 -8.43 -13.61 -32.51
CA LYS A 358 -9.71 -13.00 -32.13
C LYS A 358 -9.92 -12.77 -30.63
N GLY A 359 -9.08 -13.37 -29.78
CA GLY A 359 -9.09 -13.13 -28.34
C GLY A 359 -8.56 -11.75 -27.94
N GLY A 360 -7.74 -11.11 -28.80
CA GLY A 360 -7.01 -9.90 -28.47
C GLY A 360 -5.59 -10.18 -27.96
N TRP A 361 -4.76 -9.13 -27.91
CA TRP A 361 -3.39 -9.19 -27.42
C TRP A 361 -3.36 -9.25 -25.88
N TYR A 362 -2.90 -10.35 -25.27
CA TYR A 362 -3.00 -10.61 -23.82
C TYR A 362 -4.45 -10.44 -23.30
N PRO A 363 -5.36 -11.35 -23.65
CA PRO A 363 -6.79 -11.25 -23.33
C PRO A 363 -7.11 -11.21 -21.83
N GLU A 364 -6.21 -11.68 -20.98
CA GLU A 364 -6.28 -11.64 -19.52
C GLU A 364 -6.14 -10.22 -18.95
N GLU A 365 -5.55 -9.29 -19.70
CA GLU A 365 -5.32 -7.88 -19.29
C GLU A 365 -6.45 -6.93 -19.77
N LYS A 366 -7.62 -7.47 -20.15
CA LYS A 366 -8.75 -6.66 -20.61
C LYS A 366 -9.33 -5.82 -19.48
N LEU A 367 -9.58 -4.55 -19.77
CA LEU A 367 -10.36 -3.68 -18.88
C LEU A 367 -11.86 -3.88 -19.13
N SER A 368 -12.68 -3.61 -18.10
CA SER A 368 -14.11 -3.40 -18.32
C SER A 368 -14.36 -2.05 -19.01
N VAL A 369 -15.53 -1.90 -19.64
CA VAL A 369 -15.92 -0.62 -20.26
C VAL A 369 -15.94 0.53 -19.25
N GLU A 370 -16.29 0.25 -17.99
CA GLU A 370 -16.31 1.26 -16.93
C GLU A 370 -14.89 1.71 -16.55
N GLN A 371 -13.95 0.78 -16.41
CA GLN A 371 -12.53 1.09 -16.16
C GLN A 371 -11.93 1.90 -17.31
N ALA A 372 -12.21 1.51 -18.56
CA ALA A 372 -11.75 2.26 -19.73
C ALA A 372 -12.33 3.69 -19.78
N LEU A 373 -13.62 3.85 -19.42
CA LEU A 373 -14.26 5.16 -19.35
C LEU A 373 -13.60 6.05 -18.29
N ARG A 374 -13.36 5.53 -17.08
CA ARG A 374 -12.66 6.26 -16.00
C ARG A 374 -11.24 6.64 -16.41
N GLY A 375 -10.52 5.71 -17.06
CA GLY A 375 -9.16 5.91 -17.56
C GLY A 375 -9.02 7.16 -18.45
N PHE A 376 -10.00 7.41 -19.33
CA PHE A 376 -10.04 8.56 -20.24
C PHE A 376 -10.78 9.80 -19.67
N THR A 377 -11.37 9.71 -18.48
CA THR A 377 -12.15 10.81 -17.87
C THR A 377 -11.57 11.22 -16.52
N SER A 378 -12.09 10.66 -15.42
CA SER A 378 -11.70 11.03 -14.05
C SER A 378 -10.21 10.82 -13.80
N ASN A 379 -9.61 9.77 -14.38
CA ASN A 379 -8.20 9.48 -14.17
C ASN A 379 -7.29 10.37 -15.04
N GLY A 380 -7.75 10.78 -16.23
CA GLY A 380 -7.08 11.82 -17.02
C GLY A 380 -7.09 13.18 -16.33
N ALA A 381 -8.24 13.60 -15.79
CA ALA A 381 -8.35 14.82 -14.99
C ALA A 381 -7.47 14.79 -13.73
N TYR A 382 -7.41 13.63 -13.09
CA TYR A 382 -6.49 13.38 -11.99
C TYR A 382 -5.03 13.50 -12.41
N GLY A 383 -4.63 12.95 -13.57
CA GLY A 383 -3.29 13.09 -14.12
C GLY A 383 -2.89 14.55 -14.41
N TRP A 384 -3.85 15.47 -14.43
CA TRP A 384 -3.64 16.91 -14.55
C TRP A 384 -3.72 17.67 -13.21
N PHE A 385 -3.91 16.98 -12.08
CA PHE A 385 -4.22 17.58 -10.76
C PHE A 385 -5.46 18.48 -10.80
N LYS A 386 -6.48 18.07 -11.57
CA LYS A 386 -7.72 18.81 -11.81
C LYS A 386 -8.95 17.99 -11.45
N GLU A 387 -8.82 16.92 -10.69
CA GLU A 387 -9.90 16.03 -10.27
C GLU A 387 -11.02 16.72 -9.46
N ASN A 388 -10.71 17.84 -8.80
CA ASN A 388 -11.71 18.67 -8.11
C ASN A 388 -12.40 19.68 -9.03
N GLU A 389 -11.87 19.88 -10.24
CA GLU A 389 -12.34 20.85 -11.22
C GLU A 389 -12.98 20.19 -12.44
N MET A 390 -12.62 18.94 -12.80
CA MET A 390 -13.09 18.26 -14.02
C MET A 390 -13.02 16.73 -13.94
N GLY A 391 -13.39 16.05 -15.03
CA GLY A 391 -13.28 14.59 -15.18
C GLY A 391 -14.52 13.79 -14.76
N THR A 392 -15.50 14.42 -14.11
CA THR A 392 -16.81 13.85 -13.76
C THR A 392 -17.89 14.93 -13.89
N ILE A 393 -19.16 14.51 -14.02
CA ILE A 393 -20.32 15.41 -14.09
C ILE A 393 -20.91 15.59 -12.69
N GLU A 394 -20.42 16.60 -11.96
CA GLU A 394 -20.79 16.89 -10.57
C GLU A 394 -20.96 18.39 -10.34
N VAL A 395 -21.75 18.77 -9.34
CA VAL A 395 -21.91 20.18 -8.95
C VAL A 395 -20.57 20.75 -8.49
N GLY A 396 -20.15 21.87 -9.09
CA GLY A 396 -18.91 22.58 -8.74
C GLY A 396 -17.74 22.35 -9.70
N LYS A 397 -17.85 21.40 -10.64
CA LYS A 397 -16.85 21.15 -11.70
C LYS A 397 -17.15 21.94 -12.97
N TYR A 398 -16.17 22.00 -13.88
CA TYR A 398 -16.36 22.53 -15.22
C TYR A 398 -17.50 21.80 -15.93
N ALA A 399 -18.32 22.57 -16.62
CA ALA A 399 -19.47 22.08 -17.35
C ALA A 399 -19.00 21.51 -18.71
N ASP A 400 -18.22 20.44 -18.64
CA ASP A 400 -17.62 19.73 -19.77
C ASP A 400 -18.26 18.35 -19.91
N TRP A 401 -18.89 18.07 -21.05
CA TRP A 401 -19.48 16.75 -21.31
C TRP A 401 -19.62 16.49 -22.81
N VAL A 402 -19.84 15.22 -23.14
CA VAL A 402 -20.17 14.78 -24.51
C VAL A 402 -21.56 14.14 -24.52
N VAL A 403 -22.25 14.29 -25.64
CA VAL A 403 -23.47 13.53 -25.93
C VAL A 403 -23.11 12.52 -27.00
N VAL A 404 -23.34 11.24 -26.74
CA VAL A 404 -23.06 10.13 -27.65
C VAL A 404 -24.36 9.52 -28.18
N ASP A 405 -24.28 8.82 -29.30
CA ASP A 405 -25.43 8.25 -30.00
C ASP A 405 -26.01 6.97 -29.37
N ARG A 406 -25.33 6.40 -28.37
CA ARG A 406 -25.70 5.14 -27.70
C ARG A 406 -25.22 5.09 -26.25
N ASP A 407 -25.82 4.19 -25.47
CA ASP A 407 -25.32 3.84 -24.13
C ASP A 407 -24.07 2.96 -24.24
N ILE A 408 -22.90 3.54 -23.97
CA ILE A 408 -21.62 2.84 -24.05
C ILE A 408 -21.45 1.77 -22.97
N LEU A 409 -22.23 1.81 -21.88
CA LEU A 409 -22.14 0.83 -20.79
C LEU A 409 -23.04 -0.39 -21.01
N ALA A 410 -23.94 -0.36 -21.99
CA ALA A 410 -24.89 -1.45 -22.26
C ALA A 410 -24.19 -2.71 -22.81
N ASP A 411 -23.23 -2.53 -23.72
CA ASP A 411 -22.45 -3.62 -24.31
C ASP A 411 -21.17 -3.88 -23.50
N LYS A 412 -21.23 -4.86 -22.59
CA LYS A 412 -20.08 -5.24 -21.75
C LYS A 412 -18.92 -5.88 -22.51
N SER A 413 -19.13 -6.31 -23.77
CA SER A 413 -18.04 -6.82 -24.59
C SER A 413 -17.10 -5.70 -25.09
N GLY A 414 -17.58 -4.45 -25.06
CA GLY A 414 -16.86 -3.29 -25.59
C GLY A 414 -16.78 -3.23 -27.12
N MET A 415 -17.37 -4.19 -27.84
CA MET A 415 -17.28 -4.24 -29.31
C MET A 415 -17.92 -3.01 -29.96
N SER A 416 -19.04 -2.53 -29.42
CA SER A 416 -19.73 -1.34 -29.93
C SER A 416 -18.99 -0.02 -29.72
N LEU A 417 -17.90 0.01 -28.93
CA LEU A 417 -17.13 1.23 -28.65
C LEU A 417 -16.49 1.82 -29.91
N VAL A 418 -16.10 0.99 -30.87
CA VAL A 418 -15.48 1.44 -32.12
C VAL A 418 -16.43 2.29 -32.98
N ASP A 419 -17.74 2.07 -32.83
CA ASP A 419 -18.78 2.70 -33.64
C ASP A 419 -19.45 3.89 -32.92
N VAL A 420 -18.96 4.28 -31.73
CA VAL A 420 -19.57 5.37 -30.96
C VAL A 420 -19.39 6.71 -31.68
N GLU A 421 -20.50 7.40 -31.90
CA GLU A 421 -20.50 8.74 -32.48
C GLU A 421 -20.77 9.78 -31.39
N VAL A 422 -19.88 10.78 -31.30
CA VAL A 422 -20.15 11.99 -30.53
C VAL A 422 -21.15 12.84 -31.32
N ARG A 423 -22.35 13.02 -30.77
CA ARG A 423 -23.39 13.92 -31.30
C ARG A 423 -23.09 15.36 -30.96
N GLU A 424 -22.66 15.63 -29.74
CA GLU A 424 -22.35 16.97 -29.25
C GLU A 424 -21.15 16.95 -28.31
N THR A 425 -20.40 18.06 -28.29
CA THR A 425 -19.35 18.30 -27.28
C THR A 425 -19.60 19.66 -26.65
N TRP A 426 -19.55 19.69 -25.34
CA TRP A 426 -19.76 20.87 -24.52
C TRP A 426 -18.52 21.10 -23.65
N VAL A 427 -18.04 22.33 -23.65
CA VAL A 427 -16.87 22.76 -22.86
C VAL A 427 -17.20 24.10 -22.20
N GLY A 428 -17.02 24.20 -20.88
CA GLY A 428 -17.35 25.37 -20.08
C GLY A 428 -18.83 25.76 -20.16
N GLY A 429 -19.72 24.80 -20.42
CA GLY A 429 -21.17 25.02 -20.58
C GLY A 429 -21.58 25.54 -21.96
N ALA A 430 -20.65 25.66 -22.91
CA ALA A 430 -20.93 26.04 -24.29
C ALA A 430 -20.81 24.84 -25.24
N LYS A 431 -21.77 24.70 -26.16
CA LYS A 431 -21.69 23.69 -27.23
C LYS A 431 -20.62 24.09 -28.24
N VAL A 432 -19.54 23.34 -28.31
CA VAL A 432 -18.41 23.58 -29.22
C VAL A 432 -18.47 22.70 -30.47
N TYR A 433 -19.24 21.61 -30.44
CA TYR A 433 -19.44 20.72 -31.57
C TYR A 433 -20.86 20.15 -31.61
N SER A 434 -21.38 19.94 -32.82
CA SER A 434 -22.64 19.26 -33.12
C SER A 434 -22.54 18.54 -34.45
N SER A 435 -22.91 17.26 -34.49
CA SER A 435 -22.91 16.45 -35.72
C SER A 435 -23.95 16.91 -36.78
N ASN A 436 -24.86 17.82 -36.40
CA ASN A 436 -25.95 18.31 -37.27
C ASN A 436 -25.76 19.76 -37.75
N ALA A 437 -24.62 20.39 -37.47
CA ALA A 437 -24.32 21.75 -37.95
C ALA A 437 -23.63 21.70 -39.33
N PRO A 438 -23.95 22.61 -40.28
CA PRO A 438 -23.14 22.76 -41.49
C PRO A 438 -21.71 23.13 -41.12
N GLU A 439 -20.72 22.55 -41.80
CA GLU A 439 -19.28 22.72 -41.53
C GLU A 439 -18.91 24.19 -41.28
N VAL A 440 -18.40 24.48 -40.07
CA VAL A 440 -17.82 25.79 -39.76
C VAL A 440 -16.39 25.79 -40.27
N GLU A 441 -16.10 26.60 -41.28
CA GLU A 441 -14.75 26.93 -41.72
C GLU A 441 -13.97 27.56 -40.55
N VAL A 442 -13.03 26.82 -39.96
CA VAL A 442 -12.06 27.37 -39.02
C VAL A 442 -11.02 28.16 -39.83
N THR A 443 -11.34 29.42 -40.15
CA THR A 443 -10.32 30.35 -40.62
C THR A 443 -9.39 30.69 -39.46
N GLY A 444 -8.10 30.43 -39.64
CA GLY A 444 -7.07 30.62 -38.63
C GLY A 444 -7.07 32.03 -38.03
N GLY A 445 -7.54 32.14 -36.79
CA GLY A 445 -7.56 33.37 -36.03
C GLY A 445 -6.23 33.61 -35.31
N LYS A 446 -5.63 34.77 -35.55
CA LYS A 446 -4.47 35.31 -34.82
C LYS A 446 -4.69 35.24 -33.31
N GLY A 447 -3.61 34.94 -32.59
CA GLY A 447 -3.58 34.76 -31.14
C GLY A 447 -4.36 35.81 -30.35
N TRP A 448 -5.06 35.31 -29.33
CA TRP A 448 -5.86 36.05 -28.36
C TRP A 448 -4.98 37.01 -27.54
N ARG A 449 -4.75 38.21 -28.06
CA ARG A 449 -4.32 39.39 -27.28
C ARG A 449 -4.63 40.75 -27.93
N SER A 450 -5.47 40.81 -28.97
CA SER A 450 -5.77 42.09 -29.66
C SER A 450 -7.24 42.41 -29.94
N VAL A 451 -8.22 41.69 -29.39
CA VAL A 451 -9.66 41.98 -29.65
C VAL A 451 -10.40 42.35 -28.36
N LEU A 452 -9.89 43.37 -27.66
CA LEU A 452 -10.59 44.04 -26.54
C LEU A 452 -10.92 45.51 -26.85
N SER A 453 -11.00 45.92 -28.13
CA SER A 453 -11.32 47.30 -28.50
C SER A 453 -12.56 47.48 -29.38
N GLU A 454 -13.32 46.44 -29.69
CA GLU A 454 -14.56 46.58 -30.47
C GLU A 454 -15.73 45.87 -29.81
N TRP A 455 -16.12 46.36 -28.64
CA TRP A 455 -17.44 46.11 -28.04
C TRP A 455 -18.24 47.41 -28.09
N ALA A 456 -18.95 47.63 -29.18
CA ALA A 456 -19.95 48.69 -29.27
C ALA A 456 -21.16 48.19 -30.08
N ALA A 457 -22.20 47.75 -29.36
CA ALA A 457 -23.63 47.88 -29.70
C ALA A 457 -24.47 46.81 -28.96
N TRP A 458 -24.68 47.01 -27.66
CA TRP A 458 -25.81 46.41 -26.94
C TRP A 458 -26.56 47.55 -26.26
N SER A 459 -27.86 47.72 -26.57
CA SER A 459 -28.71 48.68 -25.84
C SER A 459 -29.48 47.97 -24.73
N ARG A 460 -29.61 48.65 -23.59
CA ARG A 460 -30.39 48.18 -22.44
C ARG A 460 -31.83 48.63 -22.60
N ASP A 461 -32.78 47.70 -22.44
CA ASP A 461 -34.20 48.03 -22.36
C ASP A 461 -34.91 47.23 -21.26
N VAL A 462 -35.97 47.81 -20.70
CA VAL A 462 -36.77 47.20 -19.62
C VAL A 462 -38.16 46.89 -20.15
N ILE A 463 -38.49 45.61 -20.25
CA ILE A 463 -39.81 45.13 -20.68
C ILE A 463 -40.43 44.36 -19.52
N ASN A 464 -41.63 44.78 -19.10
CA ASN A 464 -42.39 44.17 -18.00
C ASN A 464 -41.62 44.03 -16.67
N GLY A 465 -40.77 45.01 -16.35
CA GLY A 465 -40.04 45.06 -15.09
C GLY A 465 -38.87 44.07 -14.98
N GLN A 466 -38.50 43.39 -16.07
CA GLN A 466 -37.27 42.59 -16.15
C GLN A 466 -36.31 43.19 -17.18
N MET A 467 -35.01 43.12 -16.87
CA MET A 467 -33.96 43.61 -17.76
C MET A 467 -33.70 42.61 -18.87
N TRP A 468 -33.73 43.10 -20.12
CA TRP A 468 -33.43 42.29 -21.29
C TRP A 468 -32.28 42.94 -22.07
N TRP A 469 -31.35 42.09 -22.53
CA TRP A 469 -30.29 42.49 -23.44
C TRP A 469 -30.67 42.01 -24.84
N MET A 470 -30.97 42.94 -25.73
CA MET A 470 -31.30 42.63 -27.11
C MET A 470 -30.15 43.03 -28.03
N ARG A 471 -29.79 42.11 -28.93
CA ARG A 471 -28.83 42.34 -30.00
C ARG A 471 -29.56 43.09 -31.12
N THR A 472 -29.14 44.30 -31.45
CA THR A 472 -29.62 44.97 -32.66
C THR A 472 -28.88 44.35 -33.85
N SER A 473 -29.57 43.42 -34.53
CA SER A 473 -29.20 42.67 -35.76
C SER A 473 -27.73 42.28 -35.91
#